data_AF-A0A8H3LEX0-F1
#
_entry.id   AF-A0A8H3LEX0-F1
#
_cell.length_a   1.000
_cell.length_b   1.000
_cell.length_c   1.000
_cell.angle_alpha   90.00
_cell.angle_beta   90.00
_cell.angle_gamma   90.00
#
_symmetry.space_group_name_H-M   'P 1'
#
loop_
_entity.id
_entity.type
_entity.pdbx_description
1 polymer ?
#
loop_
_entity_poly.entity_id
_entity_poly.type
_entity_poly.pdbx_seq_one_letter_code
_entity_poly.pdbx_strand_id
1 'polypeptide(L)'
;MVINRQGKELDPKLVNEAREEVEKVLNVYDKLLEGKDYLTGEIPLADLLHIHLTFYAINAGEGDLWNKRSNVSRWWENISEREIWKNIVTEHKLENIK
;
A
#
# COMPACT_ATOMS: atom_id res chain seq x y z
N MET A 1 -16.96 -15.02 -0.14
CA MET A 1 -15.75 -15.84 -0.35
C MET A 1 -14.67 -14.89 -0.83
N VAL A 2 -13.57 -14.73 -0.09
CA VAL A 2 -12.42 -13.93 -0.56
C VAL A 2 -11.53 -14.89 -1.34
N ILE A 3 -11.24 -14.57 -2.59
CA ILE A 3 -10.51 -15.44 -3.52
C ILE A 3 -9.20 -14.75 -3.86
N ASN A 4 -8.08 -15.46 -3.82
CA ASN A 4 -6.80 -14.86 -4.21
C ASN A 4 -6.69 -14.72 -5.74
N ARG A 5 -5.64 -14.04 -6.21
CA ARG A 5 -5.36 -13.85 -7.66
C ARG A 5 -5.25 -15.17 -8.46
N GLN A 6 -5.04 -16.30 -7.79
CA GLN A 6 -4.94 -17.63 -8.40
C GLN A 6 -6.27 -18.39 -8.39
N GLY A 7 -7.38 -17.77 -7.98
CA GLY A 7 -8.69 -18.40 -7.92
C GLY A 7 -8.87 -19.36 -6.73
N LYS A 8 -7.97 -19.32 -5.74
CA LYS A 8 -8.05 -20.18 -4.55
C LYS A 8 -8.77 -19.45 -3.42
N GLU A 9 -9.55 -20.20 -2.66
CA GLU A 9 -10.17 -19.72 -1.42
C GLU A 9 -9.08 -19.26 -0.45
N LEU A 10 -9.22 -18.03 0.05
CA LEU A 10 -8.29 -17.47 1.03
C LEU A 10 -8.62 -18.02 2.41
N ASP A 11 -7.61 -18.55 3.09
CA ASP A 11 -7.70 -18.89 4.51
C ASP A 11 -7.86 -17.60 5.33
N PRO A 12 -9.01 -17.37 5.99
CA PRO A 12 -9.25 -16.17 6.78
C PRO A 12 -8.23 -15.98 7.90
N LYS A 13 -7.67 -17.07 8.44
CA LYS A 13 -6.65 -17.01 9.48
C LYS A 13 -5.35 -16.41 8.95
N LEU A 14 -4.87 -16.89 7.80
CA LEU A 14 -3.67 -16.35 7.15
C LEU A 14 -3.83 -14.86 6.78
N VAL A 15 -5.03 -14.47 6.32
CA VAL A 15 -5.29 -13.05 6.01
C VAL A 15 -5.20 -12.18 7.27
N ASN A 16 -5.79 -12.61 8.38
CA ASN A 16 -5.72 -11.86 9.63
C ASN A 16 -4.29 -11.78 10.18
N GLU A 17 -3.53 -12.88 10.16
CA GLU A 17 -2.11 -12.87 10.55
C GLU A 17 -1.30 -11.89 9.70
N ALA A 18 -1.52 -11.88 8.37
CA ALA A 18 -0.87 -10.93 7.48
C ALA A 18 -1.26 -9.47 7.78
N ARG A 19 -2.54 -9.20 8.07
CA ARG A 19 -3.01 -7.87 8.48
C ARG A 19 -2.31 -7.39 9.75
N GLU A 20 -2.19 -8.24 10.76
CA GLU A 20 -1.52 -7.90 12.02
C GLU A 20 -0.03 -7.55 11.81
N GLU A 21 0.68 -8.30 10.95
CA GLU A 21 2.07 -7.99 10.62
C GLU A 21 2.22 -6.69 9.85
N VAL A 22 1.36 -6.45 8.85
CA VAL A 22 1.31 -5.18 8.11
C VAL A 22 1.02 -4.02 9.07
N GLU A 23 0.10 -4.20 10.02
CA GLU A 23 -0.23 -3.19 11.02
C GLU A 23 0.98 -2.78 11.86
N LYS A 24 1.77 -3.75 12.33
CA LYS A 24 3.01 -3.52 13.08
C LYS A 24 4.03 -2.75 12.24
N VAL A 25 4.22 -3.13 10.97
CA VAL A 25 5.15 -2.44 10.06
C VAL A 25 4.70 -1.00 9.82
N LEU A 26 3.43 -0.78 9.53
CA LEU A 26 2.90 0.57 9.28
C LEU A 26 2.98 1.46 10.53
N ASN A 27 2.85 0.90 11.75
CA ASN A 27 3.09 1.64 13.00
C ASN A 27 4.55 2.13 13.11
N VAL A 28 5.51 1.34 12.64
CA VAL A 28 6.92 1.77 12.58
C VAL A 28 7.10 2.85 11.51
N TYR A 29 6.46 2.69 10.35
CA TYR A 29 6.55 3.66 9.26
C TYR A 29 5.99 5.01 9.66
N ASP A 30 4.86 5.04 10.37
CA ASP A 30 4.23 6.30 10.81
C ASP A 30 5.16 7.13 11.70
N LYS A 31 5.95 6.48 12.56
CA LYS A 31 7.00 7.13 13.36
C LYS A 31 8.21 7.51 12.51
N LEU A 32 8.64 6.63 11.61
CA LEU A 32 9.80 6.86 10.74
C LEU A 32 9.61 8.06 9.80
N LEU A 33 8.37 8.26 9.35
CA LEU A 33 7.93 9.33 8.45
C LEU A 33 7.63 10.65 9.19
N GLU A 34 7.85 10.71 10.51
CA GLU A 34 7.77 11.97 11.22
C GLU A 34 8.85 12.93 10.72
N GLY A 35 8.44 14.09 10.19
CA GLY A 35 9.34 15.07 9.59
C GLY A 35 9.98 14.65 8.27
N LYS A 36 9.52 13.56 7.63
CA LYS A 36 10.01 13.09 6.33
C LYS A 36 8.85 12.86 5.36
N ASP A 37 9.11 13.12 4.09
CA ASP A 37 8.12 12.85 3.02
C ASP A 37 8.24 11.43 2.45
N TYR A 38 9.40 10.78 2.64
CA TYR A 38 9.74 9.47 2.11
C TYR A 38 10.49 8.63 3.16
N LEU A 39 10.46 7.30 3.02
CA LEU A 39 11.04 6.36 3.98
C LEU A 39 12.56 6.55 4.17
N THR A 40 13.26 6.96 3.11
CA THR A 40 14.71 7.17 3.10
C THR A 40 15.13 8.65 3.13
N GLY A 41 14.17 9.57 3.20
CA GLY A 41 14.41 11.02 3.29
C GLY A 41 14.78 11.73 1.97
N GLU A 42 15.62 11.15 1.11
CA GLU A 42 16.19 11.87 -0.05
C GLU A 42 15.92 11.22 -1.42
N ILE A 43 15.92 9.89 -1.52
CA ILE A 43 15.70 9.18 -2.80
C ILE A 43 14.53 8.19 -2.67
N PRO A 44 13.43 8.39 -3.42
CA PRO A 44 12.19 7.64 -3.26
C PRO A 44 12.24 6.21 -3.86
N LEU A 45 13.42 5.66 -4.15
CA LEU A 45 13.54 4.34 -4.79
C LEU A 45 12.95 3.24 -3.91
N ALA A 46 13.19 3.31 -2.60
CA ALA A 46 12.58 2.38 -1.64
C ALA A 46 11.05 2.51 -1.68
N ASP A 47 10.52 3.73 -1.76
CA ASP A 47 9.09 4.01 -1.77
C ASP A 47 8.40 3.54 -3.06
N LEU A 48 9.08 3.62 -4.21
CA LEU A 48 8.57 3.09 -5.49
C LEU A 48 8.37 1.57 -5.45
N LEU A 49 9.17 0.83 -4.68
CA LEU A 49 8.96 -0.61 -4.52
C LEU A 49 7.68 -0.93 -3.73
N HIS A 50 7.17 0.02 -2.94
CA HIS A 50 5.94 -0.18 -2.17
C HIS A 50 4.68 0.13 -3.00
N ILE A 51 4.80 0.97 -4.03
CA ILE A 51 3.63 1.58 -4.69
C ILE A 51 2.65 0.56 -5.26
N HIS A 52 3.15 -0.48 -5.93
CA HIS A 52 2.33 -1.51 -6.55
C HIS A 52 1.67 -2.43 -5.53
N LEU A 53 2.40 -2.84 -4.49
CA LEU A 53 1.86 -3.70 -3.43
C LEU A 53 0.80 -2.98 -2.61
N THR A 54 1.06 -1.72 -2.24
CA THR A 54 0.09 -0.89 -1.52
C THR A 54 -1.16 -0.63 -2.36
N PHE A 55 -1.01 -0.33 -3.65
CA PHE A 55 -2.16 -0.16 -4.57
C PHE A 55 -3.06 -1.40 -4.58
N TYR A 56 -2.49 -2.60 -4.72
CA TYR A 56 -3.29 -3.84 -4.69
C TYR A 56 -3.95 -4.08 -3.34
N ALA A 57 -3.25 -3.84 -2.22
CA ALA A 57 -3.84 -4.00 -0.90
C ALA A 57 -5.03 -3.06 -0.68
N ILE A 58 -4.89 -1.79 -1.08
CA ILE A 58 -5.96 -0.79 -0.99
C ILE A 58 -7.15 -1.19 -1.85
N ASN A 59 -6.93 -1.61 -3.10
CA ASN A 59 -8.01 -2.05 -3.99
C ASN A 59 -8.67 -3.35 -3.54
N ALA A 60 -7.97 -4.19 -2.78
CA ALA A 60 -8.53 -5.37 -2.13
C ALA A 60 -9.36 -5.04 -0.87
N GLY A 61 -9.51 -3.76 -0.50
CA GLY A 61 -10.32 -3.31 0.62
C GLY A 61 -9.55 -3.12 1.93
N GLU A 62 -8.22 -3.22 1.93
CA GLU A 62 -7.38 -3.05 3.12
C GLU A 62 -6.94 -1.59 3.36
N GLY A 63 -7.57 -0.62 2.70
CA GLY A 63 -7.17 0.80 2.74
C GLY A 63 -7.17 1.42 4.13
N ASP A 64 -8.02 0.92 5.03
CA ASP A 64 -8.07 1.37 6.43
C ASP A 64 -6.74 1.16 7.16
N LEU A 65 -5.90 0.19 6.76
CA LEU A 65 -4.58 0.00 7.34
C LEU A 65 -3.66 1.19 7.06
N TRP A 66 -3.76 1.83 5.90
CA TRP A 66 -2.97 3.02 5.56
C TRP A 66 -3.60 4.30 6.12
N ASN A 67 -4.93 4.43 6.07
CA ASN A 67 -5.63 5.66 6.44
C ASN A 67 -5.65 5.95 7.97
N LYS A 68 -5.49 4.93 8.83
CA LYS A 68 -5.45 5.10 10.29
C LYS A 68 -4.24 5.91 10.81
N ARG A 69 -3.24 6.15 9.97
CA ARG A 69 -1.92 6.67 10.33
C ARG A 69 -1.62 7.89 9.47
N SER A 70 -1.55 9.07 10.08
CA SER A 70 -1.50 10.33 9.32
C SER A 70 -0.23 10.47 8.48
N ASN A 71 0.93 10.04 8.97
CA ASN A 71 2.18 10.17 8.21
C ASN A 71 2.25 9.12 7.10
N VAL A 72 1.76 7.90 7.36
CA VAL A 72 1.63 6.85 6.33
C VAL A 72 0.64 7.25 5.23
N SER A 73 -0.51 7.83 5.60
CA SER A 73 -1.50 8.32 4.63
C SER A 73 -0.90 9.40 3.74
N ARG A 74 -0.23 10.41 4.33
CA ARG A 74 0.47 11.46 3.58
C ARG A 74 1.53 10.87 2.64
N TRP A 75 2.33 9.93 3.15
CA TRP A 75 3.34 9.25 2.35
C TRP A 75 2.74 8.49 1.16
N TRP A 76 1.64 7.77 1.38
CA TRP A 76 0.94 7.06 0.33
C TRP A 76 0.41 8.00 -0.75
N GLU A 77 -0.22 9.11 -0.36
CA GLU A 77 -0.67 10.16 -1.29
C GLU A 77 0.51 10.70 -2.12
N ASN A 78 1.63 11.04 -1.47
CA ASN A 78 2.82 11.57 -2.15
C ASN A 78 3.37 10.62 -3.22
N ILE A 79 3.37 9.30 -2.98
CA ILE A 79 3.91 8.35 -3.96
C ILE A 79 2.89 7.98 -5.03
N SER A 80 1.62 7.83 -4.67
CA SER A 80 0.53 7.47 -5.60
C SER A 80 0.15 8.62 -6.53
N GLU A 81 0.36 9.87 -6.13
CA GLU A 81 0.01 11.01 -6.97
C GLU A 81 1.07 11.33 -8.06
N ARG A 82 2.19 10.60 -8.07
CA ARG A 82 3.25 10.78 -9.08
C ARG A 82 2.76 10.47 -10.48
N GLU A 83 3.05 11.36 -11.43
CA GLU A 83 2.61 11.20 -12.83
C GLU A 83 3.04 9.86 -13.43
N ILE A 84 4.27 9.41 -13.17
CA ILE A 84 4.76 8.13 -13.68
C ILE A 84 3.88 6.95 -13.22
N TRP A 85 3.40 7.00 -11.98
CA TRP A 85 2.52 5.96 -11.45
C TRP A 85 1.11 6.06 -12.04
N LYS A 86 0.54 7.26 -12.11
CA LYS A 86 -0.76 7.48 -12.75
C LYS A 86 -0.78 7.00 -14.21
N ASN A 87 0.31 7.24 -14.92
CA ASN A 87 0.49 6.76 -16.30
C ASN A 87 0.50 5.23 -16.34
N ILE A 88 1.25 4.56 -15.45
CA ILE A 88 1.26 3.09 -15.34
C ILE A 88 -0.13 2.54 -15.02
N VAL A 89 -0.85 3.14 -14.07
CA VAL A 89 -2.22 2.74 -13.72
C VAL A 89 -3.13 2.83 -14.94
N THR A 90 -3.09 3.95 -15.65
CA THR A 90 -3.94 4.21 -16.83
C THR A 90 -3.57 3.32 -18.02
N GLU A 91 -2.27 3.22 -18.34
CA GLU A 91 -1.77 2.46 -19.49
C GLU A 91 -2.08 0.96 -19.36
N HIS A 92 -1.89 0.43 -18.15
CA HIS A 92 -2.18 -0.98 -17.86
C HIS A 92 -3.62 -1.22 -17.37
N LYS A 93 -4.46 -0.18 -17.38
CA LYS A 93 -5.88 -0.25 -17.00
C LYS A 93 -6.10 -0.85 -15.61
N LEU A 94 -5.20 -0.57 -14.67
CA LEU A 94 -5.18 -1.17 -13.34
C LEU A 94 -6.38 -0.73 -12.50
N GLU A 95 -7.03 0.39 -12.85
CA GLU A 95 -8.29 0.85 -12.25
C GLU A 95 -9.45 -0.13 -12.42
N ASN A 96 -9.34 -1.09 -13.35
CA ASN A 96 -10.37 -2.11 -13.59
C ASN A 96 -10.11 -3.41 -12.81
N ILE A 97 -9.01 -3.49 -12.06
CA ILE A 97 -8.68 -4.66 -11.24
C ILE A 97 -9.42 -4.51 -9.90
N LYS A 98 -10.57 -5.18 -9.80
CA LYS A 98 -11.31 -5.43 -8.56
C LYS A 98 -11.06 -6.84 -8.07
#